data_AF-A0A0S7EIL7-F1
#
_entry.id   AF-A0A0S7EIL7-F1
#
_cell.length_a   1.000
_cell.length_b   1.000
_cell.length_c   1.000
_cell.angle_alpha   90.00
_cell.angle_beta   90.00
_cell.angle_gamma   90.00
#
_symmetry.space_group_name_H-M   'P 1'
#
loop_
_entity.id
_entity.type
_entity.pdbx_description
1 polymer ?
#
loop_
_entity_poly.entity_id
_entity_poly.type
_entity_poly.pdbx_seq_one_letter_code
_entity_poly.pdbx_strand_id
1 'polypeptide(L)'
;AEFLKYSTYITLDPNTAHRNLLFSEGNRKVTVVDEEQSYPDLPDRFDCWYQVLSRKSLPERCYWEVEMREEVYVAVSYKYMGRGDYSDECVFGYNNMSWAFYCDTFDFLHNYVYTPVPDPVSS
;
A
#
# COMPACT_ATOMS: atom_id res chain seq x y z
N ALA A 1 -21.31 0.31 12.84
CA ALA A 1 -21.13 0.92 11.51
C ALA A 1 -20.90 2.43 11.53
N GLU A 2 -20.54 3.05 12.67
CA GLU A 2 -20.37 4.51 12.77
C GLU A 2 -19.25 5.07 11.88
N PHE A 3 -18.27 4.24 11.51
CA PHE A 3 -17.15 4.60 10.65
C PHE A 3 -17.55 4.85 9.19
N LEU A 4 -18.68 4.27 8.72
CA LEU A 4 -19.10 4.37 7.32
C LEU A 4 -19.39 5.81 6.88
N LYS A 5 -19.68 6.73 7.81
CA LYS A 5 -19.83 8.16 7.51
C LYS A 5 -18.53 8.82 7.02
N TYR A 6 -17.38 8.16 7.20
CA TYR A 6 -16.08 8.59 6.71
C TYR A 6 -15.62 7.79 5.48
N SER A 7 -16.53 7.01 4.87
CA SER A 7 -16.22 6.24 3.67
C SER A 7 -15.58 7.13 2.61
N THR A 8 -14.43 6.70 2.14
CA THR A 8 -13.56 7.44 1.23
C THR A 8 -13.31 6.57 0.01
N TYR A 9 -13.60 7.13 -1.15
CA TYR A 9 -13.33 6.47 -2.42
C TYR A 9 -11.86 6.65 -2.79
N ILE A 10 -11.10 5.55 -2.81
CA ILE A 10 -9.68 5.54 -3.14
C ILE A 10 -9.48 4.96 -4.55
N THR A 11 -8.62 5.62 -5.31
CA THR A 11 -8.06 5.10 -6.56
C THR A 11 -6.55 5.09 -6.45
N LEU A 12 -5.92 4.07 -6.99
CA LEU A 12 -4.47 3.93 -7.03
C LEU A 12 -3.86 4.85 -8.09
N ASP A 13 -2.61 5.25 -7.89
CA ASP A 13 -1.85 6.10 -8.82
C ASP A 13 -0.88 5.29 -9.69
N PRO A 14 -1.19 5.06 -10.98
CA PRO A 14 -0.29 4.36 -11.88
C PRO A 14 1.07 5.04 -12.07
N ASN A 15 1.20 6.32 -11.74
CA ASN A 15 2.49 7.03 -11.82
C ASN A 15 3.44 6.61 -10.70
N THR A 16 2.91 6.09 -9.60
CA THR A 16 3.72 5.59 -8.48
C THR A 16 3.96 4.08 -8.56
N ALA A 17 3.10 3.37 -9.30
CA ALA A 17 3.05 1.92 -9.29
C ALA A 17 4.30 1.25 -9.86
N HIS A 18 4.72 0.15 -9.26
CA HIS A 18 5.72 -0.72 -9.88
C HIS A 18 5.29 -1.22 -11.25
N ARG A 19 6.26 -1.44 -12.14
CA ARG A 19 6.03 -1.84 -13.54
C ARG A 19 5.29 -3.18 -13.67
N ASN A 20 5.44 -4.09 -12.72
CA ASN A 20 4.72 -5.36 -12.69
C ASN A 20 3.31 -5.31 -12.08
N LEU A 21 2.75 -4.12 -11.82
CA LEU A 21 1.39 -3.97 -11.29
C LEU A 21 0.42 -3.60 -12.41
N LEU A 22 -0.50 -4.52 -12.73
CA LEU A 22 -1.55 -4.29 -13.71
C LEU A 22 -2.81 -3.74 -13.04
N PHE A 23 -3.27 -2.57 -13.51
CA PHE A 23 -4.52 -1.94 -13.02
C PHE A 23 -5.75 -2.37 -13.82
N SER A 24 -6.87 -2.51 -13.12
CA SER A 24 -8.19 -2.69 -13.70
C SER A 24 -9.26 -1.98 -12.87
N GLU A 25 -10.51 -2.04 -13.31
CA GLU A 25 -11.68 -1.46 -12.61
C GLU A 25 -11.53 0.04 -12.30
N GLY A 26 -10.92 0.80 -13.22
CA GLY A 26 -10.68 2.23 -13.02
C GLY A 26 -9.66 2.52 -11.91
N ASN A 27 -8.57 1.73 -11.86
CA ASN A 27 -7.48 1.81 -10.88
C ASN A 27 -7.93 1.53 -9.44
N ARG A 28 -8.94 0.67 -9.29
CA ARG A 28 -9.38 0.17 -7.98
C ARG A 28 -8.94 -1.25 -7.70
N LYS A 29 -8.50 -1.95 -8.73
CA LYS A 29 -7.97 -3.30 -8.63
C LYS A 29 -6.57 -3.32 -9.20
N VAL A 30 -5.69 -4.02 -8.51
CA VAL A 30 -4.31 -4.24 -8.90
C VAL A 30 -4.00 -5.73 -8.84
N THR A 31 -3.21 -6.20 -9.79
CA THR A 31 -2.76 -7.59 -9.87
C THR A 31 -1.27 -7.59 -10.22
N VAL A 32 -0.49 -8.41 -9.53
CA VAL A 32 0.92 -8.63 -9.87
C VAL A 32 0.98 -9.51 -11.12
N VAL A 33 1.81 -9.13 -12.08
CA VAL A 33 2.01 -9.87 -13.35
C VAL A 33 3.50 -9.95 -13.67
N ASP A 34 3.94 -11.01 -14.33
CA ASP A 34 5.35 -11.20 -14.71
C ASP A 34 5.82 -10.19 -15.77
N GLU A 35 4.91 -9.77 -16.65
CA GLU A 35 5.21 -8.82 -17.73
C GLU A 35 5.20 -7.37 -17.22
N GLU A 36 6.27 -6.64 -17.49
CA GLU A 36 6.33 -5.22 -17.19
C GLU A 36 5.32 -4.42 -18.04
N GLN A 37 4.51 -3.64 -17.34
CA GLN A 37 3.59 -2.69 -17.95
C GLN A 37 4.36 -1.50 -18.53
N SER A 38 3.87 -0.95 -19.64
CA SER A 38 4.48 0.19 -20.34
C SER A 38 4.20 1.52 -19.64
N TYR A 39 4.69 1.67 -18.41
CA TYR A 39 4.59 2.92 -17.66
C TYR A 39 5.80 3.84 -17.92
N PRO A 40 5.60 5.17 -17.92
CA PRO A 40 6.69 6.12 -18.10
C PRO A 40 7.61 6.13 -16.87
N ASP A 41 8.90 6.34 -17.10
CA ASP A 41 9.88 6.58 -16.05
C ASP A 41 9.59 7.90 -15.33
N LEU A 42 9.24 7.81 -14.05
CA LEU A 42 8.87 8.95 -13.21
C LEU A 42 9.58 8.82 -11.86
N PRO A 43 10.08 9.93 -11.27
CA PRO A 43 10.73 9.89 -9.96
C PRO A 43 9.82 9.36 -8.82
N ASP A 44 8.50 9.47 -9.00
CA ASP A 44 7.51 9.02 -8.03
C ASP A 44 7.25 7.50 -8.10
N ARG A 45 7.80 6.79 -9.10
CA ARG A 45 7.57 5.36 -9.35
C ARG A 45 8.40 4.47 -8.45
N PHE A 46 7.79 3.42 -7.90
CA PHE A 46 8.52 2.34 -7.26
C PHE A 46 9.17 1.44 -8.31
N ASP A 47 10.50 1.33 -8.29
CA ASP A 47 11.23 0.51 -9.26
C ASP A 47 11.78 -0.80 -8.65
N CYS A 48 11.83 -0.91 -7.32
CA CYS A 48 12.42 -2.07 -6.64
C CYS A 48 11.38 -3.06 -6.09
N TRP A 49 10.20 -2.56 -5.69
CA TRP A 49 9.22 -3.31 -4.91
C TRP A 49 7.81 -3.13 -5.48
N TYR A 50 7.01 -4.20 -5.45
CA TYR A 50 5.63 -4.25 -5.97
C TYR A 50 4.65 -3.41 -5.15
N GLN A 51 4.79 -2.09 -5.22
CA GLN A 51 4.07 -1.12 -4.41
C GLN A 51 3.37 -0.07 -5.27
N VAL A 52 2.33 0.54 -4.71
CA VAL A 52 1.59 1.64 -5.32
C VAL A 52 0.95 2.51 -4.23
N LEU A 53 0.90 3.83 -4.45
CA LEU A 53 0.20 4.78 -3.59
C LEU A 53 -1.20 5.12 -4.13
N SER A 54 -2.03 5.70 -3.27
CA SER A 54 -3.27 6.34 -3.72
C SER A 54 -2.97 7.60 -4.53
N ARG A 55 -3.84 7.90 -5.50
CA ARG A 55 -3.76 9.11 -6.34
C ARG A 55 -3.97 10.40 -5.57
N LYS A 56 -4.77 10.35 -4.51
CA LYS A 56 -5.01 11.48 -3.62
C LYS A 56 -4.51 11.12 -2.23
N SER A 57 -3.93 12.11 -1.55
CA SER A 57 -3.70 12.02 -0.12
C SER A 57 -5.01 11.82 0.62
N LEU A 58 -4.95 11.02 1.68
CA LEU A 58 -6.08 10.78 2.55
C LEU A 58 -6.41 12.05 3.35
N PRO A 59 -7.70 12.35 3.57
CA PRO A 59 -8.09 13.41 4.51
C PRO A 59 -7.77 12.98 5.95
N GLU A 60 -7.81 13.94 6.88
CA GLU A 60 -7.52 13.70 8.30
C GLU A 60 -8.30 12.52 8.89
N ARG A 61 -9.57 12.37 8.50
CA ARG A 61 -10.42 11.25 8.89
C ARG A 61 -11.05 10.61 7.67
N CYS A 62 -10.70 9.36 7.43
CA CYS A 62 -11.24 8.55 6.34
C CYS A 62 -11.41 7.10 6.78
N TYR A 63 -12.23 6.39 6.01
CA TYR A 63 -12.44 4.97 6.10
C TYR A 63 -12.47 4.39 4.70
N TRP A 64 -11.76 3.28 4.47
CA TRP A 64 -11.81 2.53 3.23
C TRP A 64 -11.67 1.05 3.53
N GLU A 65 -12.14 0.23 2.60
CA GLU A 65 -12.04 -1.22 2.65
C GLU A 65 -11.24 -1.69 1.45
N VAL A 66 -10.53 -2.81 1.61
CA VAL A 66 -9.75 -3.45 0.56
C VAL A 66 -10.15 -4.91 0.53
N GLU A 67 -10.54 -5.41 -0.65
CA GLU A 67 -10.68 -6.84 -0.89
C GLU A 67 -9.31 -7.38 -1.34
N MET A 68 -8.89 -8.49 -0.75
CA MET A 68 -7.60 -9.13 -1.02
C MET A 68 -7.78 -10.64 -1.19
N ARG A 69 -6.88 -11.26 -1.94
CA ARG A 69 -6.90 -12.71 -2.21
C ARG A 69 -5.63 -13.42 -1.79
N GLU A 70 -4.54 -12.69 -1.61
CA GLU A 70 -3.19 -13.21 -1.40
C GLU A 70 -2.46 -12.34 -0.35
N GLU A 71 -1.18 -12.61 -0.15
CA GLU A 71 -0.27 -11.87 0.72
C GLU A 71 -0.12 -10.41 0.26
N VAL A 72 -0.77 -9.50 0.99
CA VAL A 72 -0.77 -8.08 0.69
C VAL A 72 -0.44 -7.27 1.93
N TYR A 73 0.30 -6.19 1.74
CA TYR A 73 0.46 -5.13 2.72
C TYR A 73 -0.55 -4.02 2.43
N VAL A 74 -1.38 -3.68 3.42
CA VAL A 74 -2.20 -2.47 3.37
C VAL A 74 -1.48 -1.39 4.17
N ALA A 75 -1.15 -0.27 3.55
CA ALA A 75 -0.29 0.73 4.16
C ALA A 75 -0.85 2.16 4.07
N VAL A 76 -0.42 2.98 5.02
CA VAL A 76 -0.47 4.44 4.95
C VAL A 76 0.96 4.96 4.95
N SER A 77 1.22 5.98 4.14
CA SER A 77 2.58 6.49 3.94
C SER A 77 2.56 7.97 3.63
N TYR A 78 3.63 8.67 4.04
CA TYR A 78 3.92 10.00 3.53
C TYR A 78 4.44 9.91 2.09
N LYS A 79 4.01 10.86 1.24
CA LYS A 79 4.39 10.89 -0.19
C LYS A 79 5.90 10.89 -0.42
N TYR A 80 6.69 11.43 0.51
CA TYR A 80 8.12 11.65 0.35
C TYR A 80 9.03 10.48 0.76
N MET A 81 8.47 9.30 1.02
CA MET A 81 9.25 8.08 1.22
C MET A 81 10.12 7.75 -0.01
N GLY A 82 11.24 7.07 0.17
CA GLY A 82 12.14 6.66 -0.92
C GLY A 82 11.45 5.76 -1.97
N ARG A 83 11.96 5.78 -3.21
CA ARG A 83 11.32 5.11 -4.37
C ARG A 83 12.23 4.17 -5.18
N GLY A 84 13.55 4.28 -5.09
CA GLY A 84 14.43 3.63 -6.07
C GLY A 84 15.91 3.45 -5.71
N ASP A 85 16.27 3.37 -4.42
CA ASP A 85 17.67 3.14 -3.99
C ASP A 85 17.98 1.67 -3.65
N TYR A 86 17.11 0.72 -4.04
CA TYR A 86 17.20 -0.69 -3.65
C TYR A 86 17.39 -0.92 -2.14
N SER A 87 17.00 0.06 -1.31
CA SER A 87 17.00 -0.10 0.13
C SER A 87 15.70 -0.71 0.60
N ASP A 88 15.78 -1.41 1.74
CA ASP A 88 14.60 -1.85 2.48
C ASP A 88 13.77 -0.64 2.95
N GLU A 89 14.36 0.56 3.06
CA GLU A 89 13.64 1.79 3.43
C GLU A 89 12.60 2.22 2.38
N CYS A 90 12.68 1.70 1.15
CA CYS A 90 11.66 1.90 0.13
C CYS A 90 10.40 1.04 0.32
N VAL A 91 10.39 0.06 1.23
CA VAL A 91 9.26 -0.84 1.50
C VAL A 91 8.34 -0.24 2.57
N PHE A 92 7.02 -0.30 2.37
CA PHE A 92 6.05 0.10 3.38
C PHE A 92 6.26 -0.66 4.69
N GLY A 93 6.37 0.07 5.80
CA GLY A 93 6.62 -0.46 7.15
C GLY A 93 8.10 -0.60 7.51
N TYR A 94 9.02 -0.57 6.54
CA TYR A 94 10.48 -0.66 6.78
C TYR A 94 11.14 0.73 6.79
N ASN A 95 10.38 1.75 7.15
CA ASN A 95 10.88 3.11 7.31
C ASN A 95 10.01 3.83 8.34
N ASN A 96 10.48 4.99 8.77
CA ASN A 96 9.75 5.88 9.68
C ASN A 96 8.66 6.72 8.98
N MET A 97 8.47 6.55 7.67
CA MET A 97 7.54 7.33 6.84
C MET A 97 6.26 6.57 6.46
N SER A 98 6.11 5.32 6.93
CA SER A 98 4.98 4.47 6.61
C SER A 98 4.63 3.52 7.75
N TRP A 99 3.37 3.11 7.75
CA TRP A 99 2.81 2.07 8.60
C TRP A 99 2.11 1.08 7.68
N ALA A 100 2.40 -0.20 7.84
CA ALA A 100 1.82 -1.25 7.04
C ALA A 100 1.17 -2.30 7.94
N PHE A 101 0.13 -2.92 7.41
CA PHE A 101 -0.49 -4.10 7.97
C PHE A 101 -0.30 -5.24 7.00
N TYR A 102 0.40 -6.28 7.43
CA TYR A 102 0.63 -7.47 6.64
C TYR A 102 -0.49 -8.48 6.90
N CYS A 103 -1.30 -8.74 5.88
CA CYS A 103 -2.58 -9.41 6.06
C CYS A 103 -2.49 -10.94 6.20
N ASP A 104 -1.34 -11.54 5.91
CA ASP A 104 -1.16 -12.98 6.01
C ASP A 104 -0.91 -13.43 7.46
N THR A 105 0.10 -12.86 8.12
CA THR A 105 0.41 -13.16 9.52
C THR A 105 -0.25 -12.20 10.52
N PHE A 106 -1.04 -11.24 10.04
CA PHE A 106 -1.71 -10.21 10.84
C PHE A 106 -0.72 -9.40 11.70
N ASP A 107 0.36 -8.92 11.09
CA ASP A 107 1.37 -8.08 11.75
C ASP A 107 1.21 -6.61 11.37
N PHE A 108 1.39 -5.71 12.34
CA PHE A 108 1.66 -4.30 12.08
C PHE A 108 3.16 -4.04 11.94
N LEU A 109 3.54 -3.25 10.95
CA LEU A 109 4.92 -2.92 10.63
C LEU A 109 5.14 -1.42 10.61
N HIS A 110 6.19 -0.97 11.30
CA HIS A 110 6.66 0.41 11.25
C HIS A 110 8.14 0.48 11.64
N ASN A 111 8.95 1.18 10.84
CA ASN A 111 10.36 1.39 11.10
C ASN A 111 11.12 0.08 11.44
N TYR A 112 10.91 -0.97 10.64
CA TYR A 112 11.47 -2.32 10.83
C TYR A 112 11.00 -3.08 12.08
N VAL A 113 10.03 -2.54 12.82
CA VAL A 113 9.44 -3.20 13.98
C VAL A 113 8.17 -3.94 13.56
N TYR A 114 8.15 -5.24 13.83
CA TYR A 114 6.99 -6.12 13.65
C TYR A 114 6.23 -6.23 14.96
N THR A 115 4.95 -5.97 14.91
CA THR A 115 4.05 -6.06 16.06
C THR A 115 2.87 -6.97 15.70
N PRO A 116 2.88 -8.23 16.17
CA PRO A 116 1.77 -9.15 15.95
C PRO A 116 0.46 -8.59 16.49
N VAL A 117 -0.61 -8.71 15.71
CA VAL A 117 -1.96 -8.47 16.22
C VAL A 117 -2.34 -9.65 17.08
N PRO A 118 -2.65 -9.44 18.38
CA PRO A 118 -3.14 -10.51 19.23
C PRO A 118 -4.42 -11.09 18.67
N ASP A 119 -4.59 -12.41 18.79
CA ASP A 119 -5.87 -13.03 18.50
C ASP A 119 -6.99 -12.28 19.23
N PRO A 120 -8.14 -12.05 18.56
CA PRO A 120 -9.26 -11.40 19.22
C PRO A 120 -9.58 -12.19 20.49
N VAL A 121 -9.55 -11.50 21.63
CA VAL A 121 -9.92 -12.11 22.91
C VAL A 121 -11.36 -12.58 22.77
N SER A 122 -11.57 -13.89 22.77
CA SER A 122 -12.90 -14.49 22.72
C SER A 122 -13.79 -13.83 23.77
N SER A 123 -14.90 -13.25 23.31
CA SER A 123 -15.93 -12.67 24.19
C SER A 123 -16.84 -13.76 24.77
#